data_AF-A0AAV5DQC5-F1
#
_entry.id   AF-A0AAV5DQC5-F1
#
_cell.length_a   1.000
_cell.length_b   1.000
_cell.length_c   1.000
_cell.angle_alpha   90.00
_cell.angle_beta   90.00
_cell.angle_gamma   90.00
#
_symmetry.space_group_name_H-M   'P 1'
#
loop_
_entity.id
_entity.type
_entity.pdbx_description
1 polymer ?
#
loop_
_entity_poly.entity_id
_entity_poly.type
_entity_poly.pdbx_seq_one_letter_code
_entity_poly.pdbx_strand_id
1 'polypeptide(L)'
;MNNKGVLTDRTMEELIERYKTASGEAQQGDGCGDQRMDPKQETMVLQQEINLLQKGLRYIYGNRANEHMSVEELNALERYLEIWMYNIRSAKMQIMIQEIQALKSKARQTAFTSLLNKSQYGIPNSLKVSLYMQEGMLKAANEILQEKIVEQKRGSERWAIPSNGI
;
A
#
# COMPACT_ATOMS: atom_id res chain seq x y z
N MET A 1 -38.95 -15.05 42.33
CA MET A 1 -39.59 -14.07 41.41
C MET A 1 -38.76 -12.79 41.50
N ASN A 2 -38.16 -12.17 40.48
CA ASN A 2 -38.12 -12.40 39.05
C ASN A 2 -36.78 -11.90 38.50
N ASN A 3 -36.34 -12.67 37.50
CA ASN A 3 -35.29 -12.45 36.52
C ASN A 3 -35.07 -10.98 36.11
N LYS A 4 -33.82 -10.51 36.14
CA LYS A 4 -33.32 -9.49 35.21
C LYS A 4 -32.00 -9.96 34.62
N GLY A 5 -32.09 -11.02 33.83
CA GLY A 5 -31.13 -11.29 32.78
C GLY A 5 -31.10 -10.15 31.76
N VAL A 6 -29.93 -10.02 31.15
CA VAL A 6 -29.64 -9.32 29.88
C VAL A 6 -29.71 -7.80 29.92
N LEU A 7 -28.51 -7.19 29.99
CA LEU A 7 -28.24 -5.82 29.53
C LEU A 7 -26.91 -5.80 28.75
N THR A 8 -26.71 -6.81 27.89
CA THR A 8 -25.58 -6.88 26.96
C THR A 8 -25.95 -6.52 25.52
N ASP A 9 -27.24 -6.55 25.16
CA ASP A 9 -27.67 -6.22 23.79
C ASP A 9 -27.82 -4.71 23.55
N ARG A 10 -28.36 -3.96 24.51
CA ARG A 10 -28.52 -2.49 24.36
C ARG A 10 -27.21 -1.73 24.24
N THR A 11 -26.11 -2.28 24.73
CA THR A 11 -24.82 -1.60 24.83
C THR A 11 -23.98 -1.74 23.56
N MET A 12 -24.14 -2.85 22.83
CA MET A 12 -23.38 -3.10 21.60
C MET A 12 -23.90 -2.21 20.46
N GLU A 13 -25.21 -2.04 20.38
CA GLU A 13 -25.87 -1.20 19.37
C GLU A 13 -25.52 0.28 19.55
N GLU A 14 -25.57 0.79 20.79
CA GLU A 14 -25.11 2.15 21.11
C GLU A 14 -23.61 2.35 20.83
N LEU A 15 -22.79 1.30 21.04
CA LEU A 15 -21.37 1.35 20.71
C LEU A 15 -21.16 1.41 19.18
N ILE A 16 -21.87 0.58 18.42
CA ILE A 16 -21.83 0.57 16.95
C ILE A 16 -22.33 1.91 16.40
N GLU A 17 -23.38 2.48 16.98
CA GLU A 17 -23.92 3.79 16.58
C GLU A 17 -22.91 4.92 16.85
N ARG A 18 -22.25 4.92 18.02
CA ARG A 18 -21.16 5.86 18.32
C ARG A 18 -19.99 5.71 17.34
N TYR A 19 -19.64 4.49 16.97
CA TYR A 19 -18.60 4.25 15.97
C TYR A 19 -19.02 4.70 14.57
N LYS A 20 -20.26 4.45 14.13
CA LYS A 20 -20.77 4.93 12.83
C LYS A 20 -20.81 6.46 12.76
N THR A 21 -21.23 7.10 13.84
CA THR A 21 -21.30 8.56 13.95
C THR A 21 -19.89 9.19 14.00
N ALA A 22 -18.93 8.55 14.67
CA ALA A 22 -17.53 9.00 14.69
C ALA A 22 -16.75 8.64 13.40
N SER A 23 -17.18 7.60 12.67
CA SER A 23 -16.52 7.10 11.45
C SER A 23 -16.97 7.81 10.18
N GLY A 24 -17.89 8.78 10.25
CA GLY A 24 -18.22 9.64 9.12
C GLY A 24 -18.85 8.91 7.93
N GLU A 25 -19.63 7.85 8.15
CA GLU A 25 -20.40 7.19 7.09
C GLU A 25 -21.81 7.78 6.97
N ALA A 26 -21.88 9.07 6.61
CA ALA A 26 -23.08 9.67 6.03
C ALA A 26 -22.74 10.97 5.31
N GLN A 27 -22.00 10.87 4.20
CA GLN A 27 -22.26 11.59 2.94
C GLN A 27 -21.07 11.41 1.98
N GLN A 28 -21.25 10.56 0.97
CA GLN A 28 -20.57 10.74 -0.30
C GLN A 28 -21.08 12.05 -0.92
N GLY A 29 -20.15 12.98 -1.14
CA GLY A 29 -20.35 14.20 -1.88
C GLY A 29 -18.98 14.74 -2.25
N ASP A 30 -18.48 14.26 -3.38
CA ASP A 30 -17.62 14.98 -4.33
C ASP A 30 -16.78 16.14 -3.77
N GLY A 31 -15.48 15.91 -3.69
CA GLY A 31 -14.52 16.90 -3.22
C GLY A 31 -13.32 16.28 -2.53
N CYS A 32 -12.60 15.39 -3.22
CA CYS A 32 -11.16 15.31 -3.02
C CYS A 32 -10.59 16.66 -3.48
N GLY A 33 -10.81 17.69 -2.67
CA GLY A 33 -10.01 18.88 -2.72
C GLY A 33 -8.64 18.41 -2.30
N ASP A 34 -7.79 18.17 -3.29
CA ASP A 34 -6.37 18.46 -3.17
C ASP A 34 -6.29 19.90 -2.63
N GLN A 35 -6.40 20.06 -1.32
CA GLN A 35 -6.03 21.29 -0.63
C GLN A 35 -4.50 21.31 -0.62
N ARG A 36 -3.91 21.24 -1.81
CA ARG A 36 -2.64 21.87 -2.06
C ARG A 36 -2.87 23.33 -1.73
N MET A 37 -2.49 23.70 -0.51
CA MET A 37 -2.29 25.09 -0.19
C MET A 37 -1.42 25.68 -1.30
N ASP A 38 -1.80 26.86 -1.79
CA ASP A 38 -0.94 27.59 -2.70
C ASP A 38 0.46 27.69 -2.07
N PRO A 39 1.56 27.40 -2.79
CA PRO A 39 2.90 27.39 -2.20
C PRO A 39 3.27 28.69 -1.49
N LYS A 40 2.69 29.83 -1.88
CA LYS A 40 2.88 31.10 -1.17
C LYS A 40 2.18 31.10 0.18
N GLN A 41 0.95 30.59 0.25
CA GLN A 41 0.21 30.42 1.49
C GLN A 41 0.92 29.43 2.42
N GLU A 42 1.40 28.32 1.89
CA GLU A 42 2.20 27.34 2.63
C GLU A 42 3.47 27.98 3.20
N THR A 43 4.20 28.74 2.39
CA THR A 43 5.40 29.47 2.84
C THR A 43 5.08 30.46 3.96
N MET A 44 3.95 31.18 3.88
CA MET A 44 3.54 32.10 4.94
C MET A 44 3.21 31.39 6.25
N VAL A 45 2.50 30.26 6.19
CA VAL A 45 2.17 29.45 7.37
C VAL A 45 3.45 28.89 8.00
N LEU A 46 4.33 28.30 7.20
CA LEU A 46 5.62 27.78 7.66
C LEU A 46 6.49 28.89 8.28
N GLN A 47 6.50 30.09 7.69
CA GLN A 47 7.23 31.23 8.24
C GLN A 47 6.68 31.65 9.61
N GLN A 48 5.35 31.66 9.77
CA GLN A 48 4.71 31.94 11.07
C GLN A 48 5.07 30.88 12.12
N GLU A 49 5.04 29.60 11.74
CA GLU A 49 5.43 28.49 12.60
C GLU A 49 6.91 28.59 13.02
N ILE A 50 7.82 28.88 12.08
CA ILE A 50 9.25 29.09 12.36
C ILE A 50 9.44 30.21 13.37
N ASN A 51 8.76 31.35 13.18
CA ASN A 51 8.86 32.49 14.09
C ASN A 51 8.38 32.12 15.51
N LEU A 52 7.24 31.42 15.60
CA LEU A 52 6.68 30.98 16.89
C LEU A 52 7.61 29.99 17.60
N LEU A 53 8.17 29.02 16.87
CA LEU A 53 9.12 28.04 17.40
C LEU A 53 10.41 28.71 17.88
N GLN A 54 10.95 29.66 17.12
CA GLN A 54 12.15 30.41 17.50
C GLN A 54 11.93 31.25 18.76
N LYS A 55 10.77 31.92 18.86
CA LYS A 55 10.36 32.65 20.05
C LYS A 55 10.21 31.72 21.26
N GLY A 56 9.58 30.55 21.06
CA GLY A 56 9.45 29.50 22.08
C GLY A 56 10.79 28.96 22.56
N LEU A 57 11.75 28.70 21.66
CA LEU A 57 13.09 28.23 22.00
C LEU A 57 13.85 29.27 22.83
N ARG A 58 13.78 30.55 22.45
CA ARG A 58 14.41 31.64 23.21
C ARG A 58 13.81 31.78 24.61
N TYR A 59 12.49 31.59 24.71
CA TYR A 59 11.74 31.64 25.96
C TYR A 59 12.05 30.46 26.90
N ILE A 60 12.08 29.22 26.39
CA ILE A 60 12.29 27.99 27.18
C ILE A 60 13.77 27.78 27.53
N TYR A 61 14.68 28.02 26.59
CA TYR A 61 16.10 27.63 26.71
C TYR A 61 17.01 28.74 27.27
N GLY A 62 16.47 29.93 27.58
CA GLY A 62 17.15 30.92 28.39
C GLY A 62 18.08 31.86 27.61
N ASN A 63 17.50 32.82 26.91
CA ASN A 63 18.02 34.17 26.86
C ASN A 63 16.89 35.11 27.30
N ARG A 64 16.68 35.24 28.62
CA ARG A 64 15.59 36.03 29.25
C ARG A 64 15.68 37.55 29.01
N ALA A 65 16.42 37.98 28.00
CA ALA A 65 16.38 39.35 27.53
C ALA A 65 15.11 39.55 26.68
N ASN A 66 14.02 39.87 27.36
CA ASN A 66 12.91 40.71 26.89
C ASN A 66 11.87 40.13 25.91
N GLU A 67 11.98 38.90 25.43
CA GLU A 67 10.90 38.26 24.64
C GLU A 67 10.01 37.36 25.52
N HIS A 68 8.91 37.94 26.00
CA HIS A 68 7.84 37.19 26.66
C HIS A 68 6.87 36.63 25.61
N MET A 69 6.45 35.38 25.82
CA MET A 69 5.35 34.75 25.08
C MET A 69 4.03 35.05 25.79
N SER A 70 2.98 35.39 25.04
CA SER A 70 1.62 35.44 25.60
C SER A 70 1.10 34.03 25.92
N VAL A 71 0.01 33.95 26.67
CA VAL A 71 -0.64 32.67 26.97
C VAL A 71 -1.19 32.04 25.69
N GLU A 72 -1.73 32.83 24.76
CA GLU A 72 -2.19 32.36 23.45
C GLU A 72 -1.05 31.80 22.61
N GLU A 73 0.11 32.49 22.58
CA GLU A 73 1.29 32.01 21.86
C GLU A 73 1.85 30.72 22.46
N LEU A 74 1.83 30.61 23.79
CA LEU A 74 2.27 29.39 24.49
C LEU A 74 1.33 28.22 24.22
N ASN A 75 0.02 28.45 24.25
CA ASN A 75 -0.99 27.45 23.92
C ASN A 75 -0.92 27.02 22.45
N ALA A 76 -0.68 27.96 21.52
CA ALA A 76 -0.45 27.63 20.12
C ALA A 76 0.81 26.77 19.97
N LEU A 77 1.92 27.15 20.62
CA LEU A 77 3.17 26.41 20.61
C LEU A 77 2.99 24.97 21.13
N GLU A 78 2.28 24.78 22.25
CA GLU A 78 1.98 23.46 22.81
C GLU A 78 1.19 22.59 21.82
N ARG A 79 0.10 23.13 21.26
CA ARG A 79 -0.73 22.41 20.28
C ARG A 79 0.06 22.00 19.04
N TYR A 80 0.90 22.90 18.53
CA TYR A 80 1.77 22.56 17.41
C TYR A 80 2.72 21.43 17.80
N LEU A 81 3.46 21.56 18.90
CA LEU A 81 4.41 20.52 19.33
C LEU A 81 3.75 19.16 19.50
N GLU A 82 2.51 19.11 20.01
CA GLU A 82 1.72 17.88 20.12
C GLU A 82 1.43 17.27 18.73
N ILE A 83 0.97 18.08 17.77
CA ILE A 83 0.72 17.66 16.38
C ILE A 83 2.02 17.17 15.73
N TRP A 84 3.11 17.91 15.87
CA TRP A 84 4.42 17.54 15.33
C TRP A 84 4.92 16.23 15.93
N MET A 85 4.81 16.03 17.25
CA MET A 85 5.14 14.76 17.91
C MET A 85 4.30 13.60 17.37
N TYR A 86 2.99 13.81 17.22
CA TYR A 86 2.09 12.81 16.64
C TYR A 86 2.53 12.44 15.22
N ASN A 87 2.79 13.43 14.38
CA ASN A 87 3.22 13.22 12.99
C ASN A 87 4.55 12.46 12.92
N ILE A 88 5.55 12.84 13.72
CA ILE A 88 6.84 12.15 13.80
C ILE A 88 6.66 10.69 14.23
N ARG A 89 5.83 10.44 15.26
CA ARG A 89 5.56 9.09 15.74
C ARG A 89 4.85 8.26 14.68
N SER A 90 3.87 8.84 13.99
CA SER A 90 3.16 8.20 12.88
C SER A 90 4.10 7.85 11.73
N ALA A 91 4.93 8.80 11.29
CA ALA A 91 5.91 8.58 10.23
C ALA A 91 6.94 7.49 10.60
N LYS A 92 7.46 7.50 11.83
CA LYS A 92 8.35 6.44 12.34
C LYS A 92 7.67 5.07 12.31
N MET A 93 6.40 5.00 12.69
CA MET A 93 5.62 3.75 12.63
C MET A 93 5.46 3.27 11.19
N GLN A 94 5.13 4.16 10.26
CA GLN A 94 4.98 3.82 8.84
C GLN A 94 6.27 3.28 8.24
N ILE A 95 7.41 3.93 8.53
CA ILE A 95 8.74 3.46 8.10
C ILE A 95 9.02 2.06 8.67
N MET A 96 8.74 1.84 9.95
CA MET A 96 8.95 0.54 10.58
C MET A 96 8.11 -0.56 9.95
N ILE A 97 6.84 -0.29 9.64
CA ILE A 97 5.96 -1.24 8.94
C ILE A 97 6.52 -1.56 7.55
N GLN A 98 6.94 -0.55 6.80
CA GLN A 98 7.54 -0.74 5.47
C GLN A 98 8.80 -1.62 5.55
N GLU A 99 9.69 -1.36 6.52
CA GLU A 99 10.91 -2.13 6.71
C GLU A 99 10.60 -3.59 7.07
N ILE A 100 9.64 -3.83 7.97
CA ILE A 100 9.18 -5.19 8.31
C ILE A 100 8.67 -5.93 7.07
N GLN A 101 7.88 -5.28 6.22
CA GLN A 101 7.39 -5.90 4.98
C GLN A 101 8.51 -6.17 3.98
N ALA A 102 9.46 -5.24 3.82
CA ALA A 102 10.62 -5.42 2.97
C ALA A 102 11.45 -6.63 3.43
N LEU A 103 11.74 -6.72 4.73
CA LEU A 103 12.47 -7.84 5.33
C LEU A 103 11.73 -9.17 5.17
N LYS A 104 10.40 -9.19 5.39
CA LYS A 104 9.57 -10.38 5.18
C LYS A 104 9.55 -10.83 3.72
N SER A 105 9.54 -9.90 2.78
CA SER A 105 9.62 -10.21 1.34
C SER A 105 10.98 -10.81 0.98
N LYS A 106 12.07 -10.22 1.48
CA LYS A 106 13.45 -10.69 1.26
C LYS A 106 13.65 -12.08 1.86
N ALA A 107 13.21 -12.31 3.10
CA ALA A 107 13.30 -13.62 3.75
C ALA A 107 12.56 -14.71 2.96
N ARG A 108 11.36 -14.42 2.43
CA ARG A 108 10.63 -15.36 1.55
C ARG A 108 11.40 -15.64 0.26
N GLN A 109 11.98 -14.62 -0.36
CA GLN A 109 12.77 -14.79 -1.58
C GLN A 109 14.03 -15.63 -1.32
N THR A 110 14.75 -15.37 -0.24
CA THR A 110 15.92 -16.17 0.16
C THR A 110 15.54 -17.61 0.48
N ALA A 111 14.43 -17.84 1.18
CA ALA A 111 13.94 -19.19 1.45
C ALA A 111 13.62 -19.92 0.14
N PHE A 112 12.91 -19.27 -0.78
CA PHE A 112 12.60 -19.81 -2.10
C PHE A 112 13.84 -20.13 -2.93
N THR A 113 14.82 -19.23 -3.03
CA THR A 113 16.07 -19.50 -3.75
C THR A 113 16.89 -20.61 -3.10
N SER A 114 16.88 -20.72 -1.77
CA SER A 114 17.53 -21.82 -1.06
C SER A 114 16.87 -23.18 -1.37
N LEU A 115 15.54 -23.22 -1.52
CA LEU A 115 14.79 -24.41 -1.91
C LEU A 115 15.06 -24.79 -3.36
N LEU A 116 15.06 -23.82 -4.28
CA LEU A 116 15.44 -24.04 -5.68
C LEU A 116 16.88 -24.55 -5.80
N ASN A 117 17.82 -24.00 -5.04
CA ASN A 117 19.20 -24.50 -5.04
C ASN A 117 19.28 -25.94 -4.50
N LYS A 118 18.54 -26.28 -3.45
CA LYS A 118 18.47 -27.67 -2.94
C LYS A 118 17.88 -28.64 -3.97
N SER A 119 16.89 -28.25 -4.77
CA SER A 119 16.43 -29.09 -5.88
C SER A 119 17.40 -29.10 -7.07
N GLN A 120 18.19 -28.04 -7.28
CA GLN A 120 19.19 -27.91 -8.35
C GLN A 120 20.43 -28.80 -8.15
N TYR A 121 20.79 -29.11 -6.89
CA TYR A 121 21.83 -30.11 -6.55
C TYR A 121 21.29 -31.56 -6.49
N GLY A 122 19.99 -31.76 -6.69
CA GLY A 122 19.33 -33.07 -6.65
C GLY A 122 19.00 -33.69 -8.01
N ILE A 123 19.25 -33.01 -9.13
CA ILE A 123 19.03 -33.58 -10.47
C ILE A 123 20.40 -33.96 -11.07
N PRO A 124 20.72 -35.27 -11.17
CA PRO A 124 21.88 -35.77 -11.91
C PRO A 124 22.00 -35.07 -13.27
N ASN A 125 23.22 -34.69 -13.67
CA ASN A 125 23.44 -33.98 -14.94
C ASN A 125 22.85 -34.72 -16.15
N SER A 126 22.74 -36.05 -16.11
CA SER A 126 22.07 -36.84 -17.16
C SER A 126 20.56 -36.55 -17.27
N LEU A 127 19.88 -36.29 -16.15
CA LEU A 127 18.47 -35.96 -16.12
C LEU A 127 18.20 -34.52 -16.59
N LYS A 128 19.12 -33.57 -16.34
CA LYS A 128 19.05 -32.22 -16.95
C LYS A 128 19.13 -32.29 -18.46
N VAL A 129 20.10 -33.03 -19.01
CA VAL A 129 20.23 -33.22 -20.46
C VAL A 129 18.97 -33.86 -21.04
N SER A 130 18.42 -34.87 -20.38
CA SER A 130 17.16 -35.51 -20.80
C SER A 130 15.98 -34.54 -20.83
N LEU A 131 15.85 -33.69 -19.80
CA LEU A 131 14.75 -32.73 -19.68
C LEU A 131 14.84 -31.63 -20.75
N TYR A 132 16.04 -31.10 -21.03
CA TYR A 132 16.26 -30.16 -22.13
C TYR A 132 15.99 -30.78 -23.51
N MET A 133 16.37 -32.05 -23.71
CA MET A 133 16.01 -32.78 -24.94
C MET A 133 14.49 -32.96 -25.06
N GLN A 134 13.81 -33.33 -23.97
CA GLN A 134 12.36 -33.55 -23.97
C GLN A 134 11.59 -32.25 -24.22
N GLU A 135 12.02 -31.14 -23.64
CA GLU A 135 11.45 -29.81 -23.90
C GLU A 135 11.63 -29.40 -25.37
N GLY A 136 12.82 -29.62 -25.94
CA GLY A 136 13.08 -29.38 -27.36
C GLY A 136 12.20 -30.22 -28.28
N MET A 137 12.02 -31.51 -27.98
CA MET A 137 11.14 -32.40 -28.74
C MET A 137 9.67 -31.98 -28.65
N LEU A 138 9.19 -31.61 -27.46
CA LEU A 138 7.82 -31.12 -27.27
C LEU A 138 7.56 -29.83 -28.04
N LYS A 139 8.54 -28.94 -28.08
CA LYS A 139 8.44 -27.70 -28.86
C LYS A 139 8.37 -27.97 -30.36
N ALA A 140 9.24 -28.83 -30.89
CA ALA A 140 9.20 -29.24 -32.29
C ALA A 140 7.90 -29.97 -32.65
N ALA A 141 7.41 -30.85 -31.79
CA ALA A 141 6.14 -31.55 -32.00
C ALA A 141 4.95 -30.58 -32.04
N ASN A 142 4.95 -29.57 -31.16
CA ASN A 142 3.94 -28.52 -31.20
C ASN A 142 4.00 -27.70 -32.49
N GLU A 143 5.18 -27.32 -32.97
CA GLU A 143 5.33 -26.60 -34.23
C GLU A 143 4.77 -27.41 -35.42
N ILE A 144 5.08 -28.70 -35.51
CA ILE A 144 4.55 -29.61 -36.54
C ILE A 144 3.02 -29.72 -36.46
N LEU A 145 2.46 -29.81 -35.26
CA LEU A 145 1.01 -29.87 -35.07
C LEU A 145 0.34 -28.57 -35.51
N GLN A 146 0.92 -27.41 -35.19
CA GLN A 146 0.40 -26.11 -35.64
C GLN A 146 0.46 -25.99 -37.16
N GLU A 147 1.54 -26.44 -37.80
CA GLU A 147 1.66 -26.45 -39.26
C GLU A 147 0.59 -27.32 -39.91
N LYS A 148 0.37 -28.54 -39.41
CA LYS A 148 -0.69 -29.42 -39.90
C LYS A 148 -2.09 -28.83 -39.74
N ILE A 149 -2.36 -28.15 -38.63
CA ILE A 149 -3.65 -27.46 -38.42
C ILE A 149 -3.83 -26.36 -39.48
N VAL A 150 -2.79 -25.59 -39.78
CA VAL A 150 -2.84 -24.55 -40.82
C VAL A 150 -3.02 -25.17 -42.21
N GLU A 151 -2.34 -26.26 -42.54
CA GLU A 151 -2.53 -26.96 -43.81
C GLU A 151 -3.94 -27.51 -43.97
N GLN A 152 -4.51 -28.10 -42.92
CA GLN A 152 -5.88 -28.63 -42.95
C GLN A 152 -6.91 -27.52 -43.17
N LYS A 153 -6.73 -26.35 -42.53
CA LYS A 153 -7.58 -25.18 -42.78
C LYS A 153 -7.46 -24.69 -44.23
N ARG A 154 -6.24 -24.58 -44.75
CA ARG A 154 -5.97 -24.19 -46.15
C ARG A 154 -6.55 -25.19 -47.16
N GLY A 155 -6.55 -26.48 -46.83
CA GLY A 155 -7.19 -27.54 -47.61
C GLY A 155 -8.71 -27.43 -47.59
N SER A 156 -9.31 -27.13 -46.43
CA SER A 156 -10.76 -26.93 -46.29
C SER A 156 -11.26 -25.68 -47.01
N GLU A 157 -10.47 -24.60 -47.06
CA GLU A 157 -10.77 -23.39 -47.82
C GLU A 157 -10.69 -23.63 -49.34
N ARG A 158 -9.82 -24.55 -49.79
CA ARG A 158 -9.67 -24.90 -51.21
C ARG A 158 -10.87 -25.65 -51.78
N TRP A 159 -11.63 -26.34 -50.93
CA TRP A 159 -12.89 -27.02 -51.30
C TRP A 159 -14.14 -26.26 -50.89
N ALA A 160 -14.01 -25.06 -50.31
CA ALA A 160 -15.14 -24.21 -50.00
C ALA A 160 -15.75 -23.68 -51.32
N ILE A 161 -16.93 -24.17 -51.68
CA ILE A 161 -17.69 -23.67 -52.83
C ILE A 161 -18.08 -22.22 -52.52
N PRO A 162 -17.74 -21.22 -53.36
CA PRO A 162 -18.18 -19.85 -53.15
C PRO A 162 -19.70 -19.82 -53.19
N SER A 163 -20.34 -19.47 -52.06
CA SER A 163 -21.77 -19.20 -52.01
C SER A 163 -22.00 -17.86 -52.71
N ASN A 164 -22.06 -17.87 -54.04
CA ASN A 164 -22.50 -16.71 -54.82
C ASN A 164 -23.97 -16.47 -54.47
N GLY A 165 -24.23 -15.33 -53.84
CA GLY A 165 -25.55 -14.90 -53.44
C GLY A 165 -26.51 -14.85 -54.63
N ILE A 166 -27.70 -15.40 -54.41
CA ILE A 166 -28.94 -15.10 -55.14
C ILE A 166 -29.63 -13.98 -54.40
#